data_AF-A0A815ZD67-F1
#
_entry.id   AF-A0A815ZD67-F1
#
_cell.length_a   1.000
_cell.length_b   1.000
_cell.length_c   1.000
_cell.angle_alpha   90.00
_cell.angle_beta   90.00
_cell.angle_gamma   90.00
#
_symmetry.space_group_name_H-M   'P 1'
#
loop_
_entity.id
_entity.type
_entity.pdbx_description
1 polymer ?
#
loop_
_entity_poly.entity_id
_entity_poly.type
_entity_poly.pdbx_seq_one_letter_code
_entity_poly.pdbx_strand_id
1 'polypeptide(L)'
;MIEGITKVPTNNMRLIIDSTKQAMDDDYQTLLDCGLTSATAKAYSPVLLYLCHRKNTGGNENDWEPIDVAELSPPPPLPDVFKTDDDKKDNIQLVS
;
A
#
# COMPACT_ATOMS: atom_id res chain seq x y z
N MET A 1 14.53 -11.66 2.34
CA MET A 1 13.66 -11.94 1.17
C MET A 1 13.55 -10.72 0.25
N ILE A 2 13.09 -9.56 0.73
CA ILE A 2 12.96 -8.32 -0.08
C ILE A 2 14.30 -7.90 -0.71
N GLU A 3 15.39 -7.96 0.05
CA GLU A 3 16.75 -7.71 -0.44
C GLU A 3 17.13 -8.56 -1.66
N GLY A 4 16.65 -9.82 -1.72
CA GLY A 4 16.87 -10.69 -2.87
C GLY A 4 16.12 -10.25 -4.13
N ILE A 5 15.01 -9.52 -3.97
CA ILE A 5 14.15 -9.01 -5.04
C ILE A 5 14.67 -7.63 -5.51
N THR A 6 14.84 -6.69 -4.59
CA THR A 6 15.21 -5.29 -4.90
C THR A 6 16.70 -5.07 -5.07
N LYS A 7 17.54 -6.01 -4.60
CA LYS A 7 19.01 -5.89 -4.52
C LYS A 7 19.50 -4.76 -3.62
N VAL A 8 18.64 -4.29 -2.70
CA VAL A 8 18.99 -3.29 -1.68
C VAL A 8 19.19 -4.00 -0.34
N PRO A 9 20.30 -3.75 0.38
CA PRO A 9 20.53 -4.30 1.72
C PRO A 9 19.41 -3.99 2.71
N THR A 10 19.05 -4.94 3.59
CA THR A 10 17.94 -4.78 4.55
C THR A 10 18.10 -3.58 5.49
N ASN A 11 19.33 -3.25 5.89
CA ASN A 11 19.63 -2.06 6.70
C ASN A 11 19.41 -0.72 5.99
N ASN A 12 19.19 -0.73 4.68
CA ASN A 12 18.87 0.44 3.86
C ASN A 12 17.39 0.46 3.45
N MET A 13 16.55 -0.35 4.10
CA MET A 13 15.11 -0.45 3.86
C MET A 13 14.32 -0.24 5.15
N ARG A 14 13.16 0.40 5.03
CA ARG A 14 12.17 0.55 6.10
C ARG A 14 10.80 0.15 5.58
N LEU A 15 10.06 -0.63 6.36
CA LEU A 15 8.68 -1.01 6.08
C LEU A 15 7.71 -0.19 6.92
N ILE A 16 6.61 0.26 6.30
CA ILE A 16 5.57 1.04 6.97
C ILE A 16 4.21 0.44 6.63
N ILE A 17 3.38 0.20 7.64
CA ILE A 17 2.03 -0.35 7.47
C ILE A 17 1.11 0.76 6.96
N ASP A 18 0.42 0.54 5.85
CA ASP A 18 -0.42 1.58 5.25
C ASP A 18 -1.56 2.04 6.18
N SER A 19 -2.26 1.10 6.81
CA SER A 19 -3.44 1.39 7.63
C SER A 19 -3.14 2.15 8.92
N THR A 20 -1.96 1.94 9.53
CA THR A 20 -1.58 2.57 10.81
C THR A 20 -0.49 3.63 10.65
N LYS A 21 0.14 3.71 9.47
CA LYS A 21 1.35 4.50 9.19
C LYS A 21 2.51 4.20 10.15
N GLN A 22 2.48 3.06 10.82
CA GLN A 22 3.51 2.63 11.76
C GLN A 22 4.69 2.01 11.01
N ALA A 23 5.91 2.48 11.31
CA ALA A 23 7.15 1.88 10.83
C ALA A 23 7.50 0.62 11.64
N MET A 24 7.99 -0.40 10.95
CA MET A 24 8.56 -1.61 11.55
C MET A 24 10.07 -1.38 11.76
N ASP A 25 10.42 -0.64 12.81
CA ASP A 25 11.82 -0.26 13.10
C ASP A 25 12.58 -1.33 13.92
N ASP A 26 11.90 -2.34 14.45
CA ASP A 26 12.50 -3.45 15.19
C ASP A 26 12.52 -4.73 14.34
N ASP A 27 13.72 -5.16 13.94
CA ASP A 27 13.94 -6.37 13.15
C ASP A 27 13.48 -7.67 13.85
N TYR A 28 13.31 -7.65 15.17
CA TYR A 28 12.81 -8.79 15.94
C TYR A 28 11.29 -8.80 16.10
N GLN A 29 10.62 -7.70 15.74
CA GLN A 29 9.16 -7.61 15.79
C GLN A 29 8.55 -8.52 14.74
N THR A 30 7.61 -9.38 15.16
CA THR A 30 6.94 -10.27 14.22
C THR A 30 5.83 -9.54 13.47
N LEU A 31 5.43 -10.05 12.30
CA LEU A 31 4.27 -9.53 11.58
C LEU A 31 2.99 -9.61 12.41
N LEU A 32 2.89 -10.58 13.32
CA LEU A 32 1.76 -10.71 14.24
C LEU A 32 1.71 -9.56 15.25
N ASP A 33 2.86 -9.16 15.80
CA ASP A 33 2.98 -8.01 16.72
C ASP A 33 2.58 -6.70 16.03
N CYS A 34 2.80 -6.64 14.71
CA CYS A 34 2.34 -5.56 13.83
C CYS A 34 0.84 -5.63 13.48
N GLY A 35 0.08 -6.61 13.98
CA GLY A 35 -1.34 -6.80 13.68
C GLY A 35 -1.63 -7.46 12.32
N LEU A 36 -0.61 -7.98 11.65
CA LEU A 36 -0.75 -8.70 10.38
C LEU A 36 -0.99 -10.19 10.66
N THR A 37 -2.24 -10.60 10.45
CA THR A 37 -2.72 -11.96 10.71
C THR A 37 -3.30 -12.56 9.44
N SER A 38 -3.56 -13.87 9.42
CA SER A 38 -4.28 -14.51 8.30
C SER A 38 -5.69 -13.94 8.09
N ALA A 39 -6.28 -13.32 9.11
CA ALA A 39 -7.60 -12.69 9.03
C ALA A 39 -7.53 -11.27 8.44
N THR A 40 -6.43 -10.54 8.65
CA THR A 40 -6.26 -9.15 8.18
C THR A 40 -5.50 -9.07 6.86
N ALA A 41 -4.52 -9.95 6.61
CA ALA A 41 -3.74 -10.05 5.37
C ALA A 41 -4.14 -11.30 4.56
N LYS A 42 -5.37 -11.28 4.04
CA LYS A 42 -5.94 -12.40 3.28
C LYS A 42 -5.32 -12.46 1.88
N ALA A 43 -5.24 -13.66 1.29
CA ALA A 43 -4.67 -13.82 -0.06
C ALA A 43 -5.39 -12.98 -1.14
N TYR A 44 -6.73 -12.86 -1.05
CA TYR A 44 -7.54 -12.07 -1.99
C TYR A 44 -7.64 -10.58 -1.64
N SER A 45 -7.14 -10.19 -0.46
CA SER A 45 -7.19 -8.82 0.06
C SER A 45 -5.95 -8.61 0.95
N PRO A 46 -4.76 -8.50 0.31
CA PRO A 46 -3.50 -8.36 1.04
C PRO A 46 -3.44 -7.02 1.76
N VAL A 47 -2.66 -6.96 2.84
CA VAL A 47 -2.31 -5.69 3.48
C VAL A 47 -1.19 -5.02 2.68
N LEU A 48 -1.32 -3.71 2.48
CA LEU A 48 -0.30 -2.90 1.84
C LEU A 48 0.79 -2.50 2.86
N LEU A 49 2.05 -2.73 2.48
CA LEU A 49 3.23 -2.22 3.16
C LEU A 49 3.96 -1.29 2.21
N TYR A 50 4.30 -0.09 2.70
CA TYR A 50 5.21 0.79 2.00
C TYR A 50 6.65 0.39 2.28
N LEU A 51 7.47 0.43 1.23
CA LEU A 51 8.91 0.22 1.30
C LEU A 51 9.57 1.58 1.03
N CYS A 52 10.38 2.04 1.98
CA CYS A 52 11.19 3.24 1.84
C CYS A 52 12.68 2.87 1.90
N HIS A 53 13.47 3.40 0.98
CA HIS A 53 14.92 3.29 0.99
C HIS A 53 15.58 4.43 1.75
N ARG A 54 16.77 4.16 2.28
CA ARG A 54 17.62 5.17 2.90
C ARG A 54 18.19 6.11 1.82
N LYS A 55 18.28 7.40 2.12
CA LYS A 55 18.84 8.38 1.15
C LYS A 55 20.37 8.20 1.02
N ASN A 56 20.84 8.04 -0.21
CA ASN A 56 22.27 7.78 -0.53
C ASN A 56 23.19 9.01 -0.38
N THR A 57 22.66 10.22 -0.22
CA THR A 57 23.43 11.47 -0.22
C THR A 57 23.71 11.95 1.20
N GLY A 58 24.83 11.53 1.80
CA GLY A 58 25.49 12.19 2.95
C GLY A 58 24.63 12.43 4.20
N GLY A 59 23.44 11.85 4.25
CA GLY A 59 22.47 12.00 5.33
C GLY A 59 22.85 11.15 6.53
N ASN A 60 22.43 11.61 7.70
CA ASN A 60 22.49 10.84 8.94
C ASN A 60 21.73 9.51 8.80
N GLU A 61 21.96 8.58 9.72
CA GLU A 61 21.44 7.22 9.60
C GLU A 61 19.91 7.08 9.64
N ASN A 62 19.24 8.18 9.90
CA ASN A 62 17.80 8.28 10.07
C ASN A 62 17.10 9.00 8.90
N ASP A 63 17.80 9.28 7.80
CA ASP A 63 17.22 9.95 6.64
C ASP A 63 16.68 8.96 5.59
N TRP A 64 15.36 8.85 5.53
CA TRP A 64 14.60 7.96 4.65
C TRP A 64 13.92 8.75 3.54
N GLU A 65 13.74 8.12 2.38
CA GLU A 65 12.88 8.69 1.34
C GLU A 65 11.43 8.81 1.82
N PRO A 66 10.68 9.84 1.37
CA PRO A 66 9.26 9.93 1.67
C PRO A 66 8.49 8.77 1.04
N ILE A 67 7.34 8.44 1.60
CA ILE A 67 6.40 7.50 0.96
C ILE A 67 5.89 8.16 -0.33
N ASP A 68 6.22 7.56 -1.46
CA ASP A 68 5.74 7.97 -2.78
C ASP A 68 5.24 6.73 -3.52
N VAL A 69 3.92 6.59 -3.62
CA VAL A 69 3.26 5.46 -4.27
C VAL A 69 2.25 5.99 -5.27
N ALA A 70 2.45 5.63 -6.53
CA ALA A 70 1.52 5.95 -7.60
C ALA A 70 0.19 5.20 -7.41
N GLU A 71 -0.92 5.92 -7.51
CA GLU A 71 -2.25 5.32 -7.48
C GLU A 71 -2.48 4.38 -8.66
N LEU A 72 -3.25 3.34 -8.44
CA LEU A 72 -3.69 2.44 -9.51
C LEU A 72 -4.63 3.20 -10.46
N SER A 73 -4.58 2.84 -11.74
CA SER A 73 -5.51 3.39 -12.72
C SER A 73 -6.97 3.05 -12.35
N PRO A 74 -7.91 3.98 -12.54
CA PRO A 74 -9.32 3.67 -12.32
C PRO A 74 -9.81 2.59 -13.31
N PRO A 75 -10.76 1.75 -12.91
CA PRO A 75 -11.37 0.77 -13.81
C PRO A 75 -12.14 1.49 -14.93
N PRO A 76 -12.33 0.83 -16.10
CA PRO A 76 -13.15 1.38 -17.17
C PRO A 76 -14.62 1.55 -16.73
N PRO A 77 -15.40 2.42 -17.41
CA PRO A 77 -16.82 2.56 -17.13
C PRO A 77 -17.56 1.23 -17.26
N LEU A 78 -18.48 0.98 -16.32
CA LEU A 78 -19.31 -0.22 -16.33
C LEU A 78 -20.22 -0.21 -17.58
N PRO A 79 -20.23 -1.27 -18.41
CA PRO A 79 -21.13 -1.35 -19.56
C PRO A 79 -22.61 -1.34 -19.14
N ASP A 80 -23.48 -0.77 -19.99
CA ASP A 80 -24.91 -0.58 -19.66
C ASP A 80 -25.66 -1.87 -19.32
N VAL A 81 -25.23 -3.01 -19.88
CA VAL A 81 -25.79 -4.34 -19.63
C VAL A 81 -25.54 -4.80 -18.18
N PHE A 82 -24.48 -4.31 -17.55
CA PHE A 82 -24.11 -4.66 -16.18
C PHE A 82 -24.61 -3.66 -15.14
N LYS A 83 -25.24 -2.54 -15.56
CA LYS A 83 -25.85 -1.57 -14.66
C LYS A 83 -27.18 -2.11 -14.14
N THR A 84 -27.36 -2.11 -12.83
CA THR A 84 -28.65 -2.38 -12.20
C THR A 84 -29.61 -1.20 -12.40
N ASP A 85 -30.91 -1.38 -12.17
CA ASP A 85 -31.88 -0.29 -12.32
C ASP A 85 -31.70 0.84 -11.29
N ASP A 86 -30.97 0.59 -10.20
CA ASP A 86 -30.55 1.64 -9.26
C ASP A 86 -29.35 2.42 -9.79
N ASP A 87 -28.38 1.77 -10.46
CA ASP A 87 -27.26 2.45 -11.14
C ASP A 87 -27.72 3.38 -12.29
N LYS A 88 -28.92 3.16 -12.84
CA LYS A 88 -29.51 4.00 -13.91
C LYS A 88 -30.14 5.29 -13.37
N LYS A 89 -30.55 5.34 -12.09
CA LYS A 89 -31.24 6.50 -11.51
C LYS A 89 -30.29 7.67 -11.22
N ASP A 90 -29.01 7.39 -10.97
CA ASP A 90 -28.01 8.43 -10.67
C ASP A 90 -27.64 9.29 -11.89
N ASN A 91 -27.90 8.82 -13.12
CA ASN A 91 -27.60 9.59 -14.34
C ASN A 91 -28.73 10.54 -14.79
N ILE A 92 -29.88 10.58 -14.09
CA ILE A 92 -31.02 11.40 -14.50
C ILE A 92 -31.10 12.75 -13.74
N GLN A 93 -30.29 12.97 -12.70
CA GLN A 93 -30.33 14.24 -11.93
C GLN A 93 -29.38 15.35 -12.40
N LEU A 94 -28.61 15.19 -13.48
CA LEU A 94 -27.71 16.23 -14.00
C LEU A 94 -28.27 17.06 -15.17
N VAL A 95 -29.55 16.92 -15.48
CA VAL A 95 -30.26 17.76 -16.47
C VAL A 95 -31.57 18.25 -15.89
N SER A 96 -31.51 19.28 -15.05
CA SER A 96 -32.64 20.17 -14.70
C SER A 96 -32.10 21.53 -14.25
#